data_AF-W2T0D9-F1
#
_entry.id   AF-W2T0D9-F1
#
_cell.length_a   1.000
_cell.length_b   1.000
_cell.length_c   1.000
_cell.angle_alpha   90.00
_cell.angle_beta   90.00
_cell.angle_gamma   90.00
#
_symmetry.space_group_name_H-M   'P 1'
#
loop_
_entity.id
_entity.type
_entity.pdbx_description
1 polymer ?
#
loop_
_entity_poly.entity_id
_entity_poly.type
_entity_poly.pdbx_seq_one_letter_code
_entity_poly.pdbx_strand_id
1 'polypeptide(L)'
;MVLLKTLIPEAVEEQKKCTSYLINATDYSTYMASVICVRVALGSRRIWPGKIRLYRKAHAWVRDRWMTSDEWCDHDFMIHGWKVSKNDEMKTTPFLSDLDPNRCGVGYEGWNWKSNMHGNASRIRELMRLSENYYKIIFPKEARVIPFIDIPDIYECYPYCDKLIRSNNETV
;
A
#
# COMPACT_ATOMS: atom_id res chain seq x y z
N MET A 1 -4.63 10.13 -10.55
CA MET A 1 -5.66 10.99 -11.21
C MET A 1 -6.85 10.21 -11.76
N VAL A 2 -6.65 9.04 -12.38
CA VAL A 2 -7.75 8.17 -12.85
C VAL A 2 -8.81 7.93 -11.77
N LEU A 3 -8.39 7.58 -10.55
CA LEU A 3 -9.33 7.37 -9.44
C LEU A 3 -10.24 8.57 -9.15
N LEU A 4 -9.72 9.81 -9.15
CA LEU A 4 -10.57 10.99 -8.94
C LEU A 4 -11.61 11.12 -10.07
N LYS A 5 -11.17 11.03 -11.32
CA LYS A 5 -12.05 11.12 -12.51
C LYS A 5 -13.14 10.05 -12.50
N THR A 6 -12.81 8.83 -12.08
CA THR A 6 -13.75 7.70 -12.05
C THR A 6 -14.74 7.76 -10.88
N LEU A 7 -14.27 8.20 -9.71
CA LEU A 7 -15.02 8.09 -8.47
C LEU A 7 -15.81 9.35 -8.12
N ILE A 8 -15.31 10.53 -8.51
CA ILE A 8 -15.92 11.85 -8.30
C ILE A 8 -15.73 12.75 -9.54
N PRO A 9 -16.30 12.38 -10.70
CA PRO A 9 -16.13 13.13 -11.95
C PRO A 9 -16.51 14.61 -11.85
N GLU A 10 -17.44 14.96 -10.97
CA GLU A 10 -17.91 16.31 -10.68
C GLU A 10 -16.84 17.23 -10.05
N ALA A 11 -15.81 16.66 -9.40
CA ALA A 11 -14.75 17.41 -8.71
C ALA A 11 -13.67 17.93 -9.69
N VAL A 12 -14.09 18.71 -10.69
CA VAL A 12 -13.25 19.12 -11.82
C VAL A 12 -12.07 20.00 -11.37
N GLU A 13 -12.29 20.90 -10.43
CA GLU A 13 -11.24 21.83 -9.97
C GLU A 13 -10.20 21.11 -9.09
N GLU A 14 -10.63 20.20 -8.22
CA GLU A 14 -9.74 19.32 -7.46
C GLU A 14 -8.92 18.44 -8.40
N GLN A 15 -9.54 17.85 -9.42
CA GLN A 15 -8.83 17.05 -10.41
C GLN A 15 -7.74 17.87 -11.13
N LYS A 16 -8.04 19.10 -11.57
CA LYS A 16 -7.05 20.00 -12.20
C LYS A 16 -5.94 20.33 -11.21
N LYS A 17 -6.28 20.69 -9.98
CA LYS A 17 -5.31 21.10 -8.96
C LYS A 17 -4.39 19.96 -8.55
N CYS A 18 -4.94 18.79 -8.23
CA CYS A 18 -4.15 17.61 -7.88
C CYS A 18 -3.25 17.15 -9.05
N THR A 19 -3.73 17.28 -10.29
CA THR A 19 -2.93 17.01 -11.49
C THR A 19 -1.78 18.01 -11.63
N SER A 20 -2.02 19.29 -11.38
CA SER A 20 -0.97 20.31 -11.42
C SER A 20 0.16 20.06 -10.42
N TYR A 21 -0.17 19.59 -9.21
CA TYR A 21 0.85 19.21 -8.23
C TYR A 21 1.71 18.04 -8.71
N LEU A 22 1.10 17.06 -9.40
CA LEU A 22 1.85 15.93 -9.95
C LEU A 22 2.78 16.35 -11.09
N ILE A 23 2.31 17.19 -12.01
CA ILE A 23 3.10 17.64 -13.17
C ILE A 23 4.29 18.51 -12.73
N ASN A 24 4.10 19.32 -11.69
CA ASN A 24 5.12 20.25 -11.20
C ASN A 24 5.99 19.65 -10.07
N ALA A 25 5.82 18.37 -9.74
CA ALA A 25 6.59 17.73 -8.67
C ALA A 25 8.06 17.52 -9.10
N THR A 26 8.98 18.00 -8.27
CA THR A 26 10.43 17.91 -8.49
C THR A 26 11.14 17.00 -7.49
N ASP A 27 10.48 16.71 -6.37
CA ASP A 27 11.01 15.94 -5.26
C ASP A 27 9.91 15.14 -4.56
N TYR A 28 10.29 14.36 -3.54
CA TYR A 28 9.35 13.55 -2.78
C TYR A 28 8.27 14.39 -2.07
N SER A 29 8.62 15.56 -1.55
CA SER A 29 7.68 16.42 -0.82
C SER A 29 6.58 16.97 -1.74
N THR A 30 7.00 17.55 -2.85
CA THR A 30 6.12 18.09 -3.90
C THR A 30 5.32 17.00 -4.59
N TYR A 31 5.88 15.80 -4.78
CA TYR A 31 5.13 14.63 -5.23
C TYR A 31 4.02 14.24 -4.24
N MET A 32 4.34 14.19 -2.95
CA MET A 32 3.39 13.82 -1.91
C MET A 32 2.23 14.81 -1.80
N ALA A 33 2.41 16.09 -2.15
CA ALA A 33 1.31 17.06 -2.27
C ALA A 33 0.21 16.58 -3.21
N SER A 34 0.56 15.92 -4.33
CA SER A 34 -0.42 15.36 -5.26
C SER A 34 -1.19 14.17 -4.66
N VAL A 35 -0.49 13.29 -3.94
CA VAL A 35 -1.07 12.11 -3.26
C VAL A 35 -2.05 12.56 -2.17
N ILE A 36 -1.66 13.56 -1.39
CA ILE A 36 -2.48 14.16 -0.34
C ILE A 36 -3.72 14.80 -0.95
N CYS A 37 -3.57 15.60 -2.00
CA CYS A 37 -4.68 16.25 -2.69
C CYS A 37 -5.74 15.23 -3.13
N VAL A 38 -5.31 14.13 -3.74
CA VAL A 38 -6.22 13.03 -4.13
C VAL A 38 -6.90 12.42 -2.91
N ARG A 39 -6.17 12.14 -1.84
CA ARG A 39 -6.73 11.56 -0.61
C ARG A 39 -7.74 12.47 0.06
N VAL A 40 -7.47 13.77 0.13
CA VAL A 40 -8.39 14.78 0.67
C VAL A 40 -9.66 14.83 -0.16
N ALA A 41 -9.54 14.87 -1.49
CA ALA A 41 -10.70 14.91 -2.38
C ALA A 41 -11.59 13.65 -2.30
N LEU A 42 -10.99 12.46 -2.13
CA LEU A 42 -11.76 11.22 -1.93
C LEU A 42 -12.33 11.10 -0.51
N GLY A 43 -11.74 11.79 0.46
CA GLY A 43 -12.09 11.73 1.88
C GLY A 43 -11.89 10.34 2.50
N SER A 44 -12.68 10.04 3.54
CA SER A 44 -12.66 8.74 4.23
C SER A 44 -13.43 7.64 3.49
N ARG A 45 -14.03 7.96 2.33
CA ARG A 45 -14.80 6.99 1.54
C ARG A 45 -13.87 5.92 1.00
N ARG A 46 -14.22 4.66 1.26
CA ARG A 46 -13.46 3.49 0.77
C ARG A 46 -14.26 2.60 -0.16
N ILE A 47 -15.58 2.73 -0.17
CA ILE A 47 -16.47 1.85 -0.92
C ILE A 47 -17.30 2.70 -1.89
N TRP A 48 -17.17 2.37 -3.18
CA TRP A 48 -18.02 2.86 -4.25
C TRP A 48 -18.71 1.63 -4.86
N PRO A 49 -19.98 1.36 -4.48
CA PRO A 49 -20.72 0.19 -4.95
C PRO A 49 -20.69 0.08 -6.47
N GLY A 50 -20.43 -1.14 -6.97
CA GLY A 50 -20.32 -1.40 -8.41
C GLY A 50 -19.10 -0.79 -9.11
N LYS A 51 -18.19 -0.12 -8.39
CA LYS A 51 -16.97 0.49 -8.94
C LYS A 51 -15.71 -0.07 -8.28
N ILE A 52 -15.34 0.46 -7.11
CA ILE A 52 -14.04 0.20 -6.47
C ILE A 52 -14.20 0.10 -4.95
N ARG A 53 -13.42 -0.79 -4.34
CA ARG A 53 -13.18 -0.84 -2.90
C ARG A 53 -11.70 -0.56 -2.61
N LEU A 54 -11.43 0.49 -1.84
CA LEU A 54 -10.10 0.78 -1.30
C LEU A 54 -9.93 0.05 0.02
N TYR A 55 -9.05 -0.95 0.05
CA TYR A 55 -8.67 -1.63 1.28
C TYR A 55 -7.85 -0.68 2.18
N ARG A 56 -7.94 -0.91 3.49
CA ARG A 56 -7.00 -0.30 4.43
C ARG A 56 -5.59 -0.84 4.11
N LYS A 57 -4.57 -0.08 4.52
CA LYS A 57 -3.18 -0.50 4.32
C LYS A 57 -2.96 -1.87 4.96
N ALA A 58 -2.22 -2.74 4.27
CA ALA A 58 -1.98 -4.14 4.64
C ALA A 58 -3.22 -5.08 4.67
N HIS A 59 -4.34 -4.71 4.02
CA HIS A 59 -5.52 -5.58 3.84
C HIS A 59 -5.84 -5.99 2.41
N ALA A 60 -4.99 -5.61 1.47
CA ALA A 60 -5.06 -6.10 0.11
C ALA A 60 -3.88 -6.99 -0.18
N TRP A 61 -4.00 -7.72 -1.29
CA TRP A 61 -3.00 -8.61 -1.84
C TRP A 61 -1.83 -7.82 -2.44
N VAL A 62 -1.28 -6.79 -1.76
CA VAL A 62 -0.20 -5.93 -2.25
C VAL A 62 0.41 -5.12 -1.07
N ARG A 63 1.72 -5.26 -0.78
CA ARG A 63 2.49 -4.39 0.13
C ARG A 63 3.77 -3.90 -0.53
N ASP A 64 4.19 -2.67 -0.21
CA ASP A 64 5.49 -2.13 -0.64
C ASP A 64 6.66 -2.97 -0.11
N ARG A 65 7.53 -3.42 -1.02
CA ARG A 65 8.72 -4.23 -0.71
C ARG A 65 9.62 -3.62 0.36
N TRP A 66 9.73 -2.30 0.38
CA TRP A 66 10.62 -1.58 1.29
C TRP A 66 10.12 -1.62 2.73
N MET A 67 8.82 -1.86 2.94
CA MET A 67 8.25 -1.96 4.28
C MET A 67 8.73 -3.17 5.06
N THR A 68 9.01 -4.26 4.36
CA THR A 68 9.37 -5.54 4.98
C THR A 68 10.68 -6.10 4.44
N SER A 69 11.49 -5.28 3.77
CA SER A 69 12.76 -5.72 3.19
C SER A 69 12.61 -6.98 2.31
N ASP A 70 11.55 -7.01 1.50
CA ASP A 70 11.10 -8.17 0.71
C ASP A 70 10.59 -9.40 1.49
N GLU A 71 10.65 -9.40 2.83
CA GLU A 71 10.09 -10.49 3.63
C GLU A 71 8.55 -10.49 3.55
N TRP A 72 7.97 -11.69 3.57
CA TRP A 72 6.52 -11.91 3.49
C TRP A 72 6.10 -13.15 4.30
N CYS A 73 4.81 -13.34 4.48
CA CYS A 73 4.21 -14.49 5.15
C CYS A 73 2.84 -14.84 4.52
N ASP A 74 2.21 -15.92 4.98
CA ASP A 74 0.95 -16.42 4.39
C ASP A 74 -0.23 -15.43 4.46
N HIS A 75 -0.12 -14.38 5.29
CA HIS A 75 -1.13 -13.34 5.40
C HIS A 75 -0.96 -12.22 4.35
N ASP A 76 0.14 -12.18 3.58
CA ASP A 76 0.49 -11.04 2.71
C ASP A 76 1.38 -11.36 1.49
N PHE A 77 0.80 -12.05 0.54
CA PHE A 77 1.56 -12.74 -0.49
C PHE A 77 2.11 -11.90 -1.67
N MET A 78 1.72 -10.63 -1.86
CA MET A 78 2.17 -9.88 -3.05
C MET A 78 2.97 -8.63 -2.72
N ILE A 79 4.09 -8.50 -3.42
CA ILE A 79 5.01 -7.38 -3.29
C ILE A 79 4.73 -6.36 -4.40
N HIS A 80 4.36 -5.14 -3.99
CA HIS A 80 4.25 -3.96 -4.84
C HIS A 80 5.63 -3.44 -5.24
N GLY A 81 5.72 -2.86 -6.43
CA GLY A 81 6.94 -2.16 -6.85
C GLY A 81 8.03 -3.10 -7.35
N TRP A 82 7.68 -4.35 -7.67
CA TRP A 82 8.55 -5.22 -8.45
C TRP A 82 8.69 -4.65 -9.87
N LYS A 83 9.82 -3.99 -10.14
CA LYS A 83 10.26 -3.67 -11.49
C LYS A 83 11.46 -4.54 -11.78
N VAL A 84 11.45 -5.21 -12.93
CA VAL A 84 12.64 -5.84 -13.50
C VAL A 84 13.68 -4.72 -13.69
N SER A 85 14.65 -4.62 -12.78
CA SER A 85 15.76 -3.71 -12.97
C SER A 85 16.72 -4.40 -13.94
N LYS A 86 16.94 -3.79 -15.11
CA LYS A 86 18.01 -4.23 -16.04
C LYS A 86 19.41 -4.11 -15.43
N ASN A 87 19.53 -3.39 -14.33
CA ASN A 87 20.75 -3.20 -13.57
C ASN A 87 20.59 -3.91 -12.22
N ASP A 88 21.56 -4.74 -11.88
CA ASP A 88 21.74 -5.52 -10.64
C ASP A 88 21.79 -4.69 -9.32
N GLU A 89 21.32 -3.44 -9.33
CA GLU A 89 21.45 -2.52 -8.19
C GLU A 89 20.54 -2.91 -7.02
N MET A 90 19.46 -3.66 -7.25
CA MET A 90 18.62 -4.19 -6.17
C MET A 90 19.12 -5.59 -5.76
N LYS A 91 20.05 -5.61 -4.79
CA LYS A 91 20.66 -6.85 -4.26
C LYS A 91 19.69 -7.81 -3.56
N THR A 92 18.49 -7.37 -3.20
CA THR A 92 17.49 -8.20 -2.51
C THR A 92 16.31 -8.44 -3.42
N THR A 93 15.84 -9.69 -3.47
CA THR A 93 14.63 -10.12 -4.17
C THR A 93 14.04 -11.29 -3.39
N PRO A 94 12.72 -11.32 -3.20
CA PRO A 94 12.02 -12.44 -2.59
C PRO A 94 12.01 -13.67 -3.51
N PHE A 95 12.28 -13.51 -4.82
CA PHE A 95 12.16 -14.54 -5.83
C PHE A 95 13.52 -15.01 -6.36
N LEU A 96 13.61 -16.29 -6.67
CA LEU A 96 14.72 -16.96 -7.34
C LEU A 96 14.67 -16.74 -8.86
N SER A 97 13.47 -16.55 -9.42
CA SER A 97 13.24 -16.31 -10.85
C SER A 97 11.95 -15.51 -11.04
N ASP A 98 11.69 -15.12 -12.29
CA ASP A 98 10.37 -14.59 -12.68
C ASP A 98 9.26 -15.60 -12.39
N LEU A 99 8.05 -15.07 -12.21
CA LEU A 99 6.83 -15.84 -12.03
C LEU A 99 6.51 -16.63 -13.29
N ASP A 100 6.16 -17.91 -13.15
CA ASP A 100 5.68 -18.73 -14.26
C ASP A 100 4.14 -18.64 -14.33
N PRO A 101 3.56 -17.91 -15.31
CA PRO A 101 2.13 -17.73 -15.38
C PRO A 101 1.34 -19.03 -15.55
N ASN A 102 1.97 -20.08 -16.11
CA ASN A 102 1.33 -21.37 -16.32
C ASN A 102 1.18 -22.18 -15.02
N ARG A 103 1.92 -21.78 -13.99
CA ARG A 103 1.90 -22.39 -12.64
C ARG A 103 1.18 -21.51 -11.62
N CYS A 104 0.66 -20.36 -12.04
CA CYS A 104 -0.20 -19.52 -11.21
C CYS A 104 -1.56 -20.23 -11.03
N GLY A 105 -1.97 -20.46 -9.79
CA GLY A 105 -3.18 -21.23 -9.47
C GLY A 105 -3.51 -21.22 -7.97
N VAL A 106 -4.02 -22.33 -7.46
CA VAL A 106 -4.27 -22.50 -6.01
C VAL A 106 -2.93 -22.69 -5.31
N GLY A 107 -2.67 -21.86 -4.29
CA GLY A 107 -1.41 -21.87 -3.57
C GLY A 107 -0.33 -21.06 -4.30
N TYR A 108 0.92 -21.47 -4.13
CA TYR A 108 2.06 -20.65 -4.50
C TYR A 108 2.96 -21.27 -5.58
N GLU A 109 2.57 -22.37 -6.24
CA GLU A 109 3.47 -23.15 -7.11
C GLU A 109 4.13 -22.38 -8.27
N GLY A 110 3.51 -21.32 -8.79
CA GLY A 110 4.10 -20.44 -9.81
C GLY A 110 5.04 -19.36 -9.29
N TRP A 111 5.25 -19.33 -7.97
CA TRP A 111 6.09 -18.37 -7.29
C TRP A 111 7.36 -19.11 -6.85
N ASN A 112 8.48 -18.80 -7.50
CA ASN A 112 9.75 -19.37 -7.10
C ASN A 112 10.38 -18.46 -6.05
N TRP A 113 9.91 -18.47 -4.81
CA TRP A 113 10.46 -17.62 -3.74
C TRP A 113 11.67 -18.24 -3.04
N LYS A 114 12.47 -17.38 -2.41
CA LYS A 114 13.54 -17.77 -1.50
C LYS A 114 12.94 -18.07 -0.14
N SER A 115 13.13 -19.29 0.37
CA SER A 115 12.55 -19.72 1.65
C SER A 115 12.97 -18.83 2.83
N ASN A 116 14.17 -18.23 2.79
CA ASN A 116 14.64 -17.31 3.84
C ASN A 116 13.93 -15.94 3.84
N MET A 117 13.11 -15.64 2.82
CA MET A 117 12.28 -14.43 2.75
C MET A 117 10.86 -14.69 3.26
N HIS A 118 10.51 -15.95 3.53
CA HIS A 118 9.23 -16.33 4.13
C HIS A 118 9.38 -16.37 5.65
N GLY A 119 8.71 -15.45 6.33
CA GLY A 119 8.67 -15.33 7.78
C GLY A 119 7.28 -15.63 8.35
N ASN A 120 7.14 -15.45 9.66
CA ASN A 120 5.83 -15.49 10.32
C ASN A 120 5.23 -14.08 10.47
N ALA A 121 3.93 -14.02 10.80
CA ALA A 121 3.22 -12.75 10.95
C ALA A 121 3.86 -11.82 12.01
N SER A 122 4.48 -12.36 13.07
CA SER A 122 5.17 -11.55 14.10
C SER A 122 6.41 -10.87 13.56
N ARG A 123 7.19 -11.55 12.71
CA ARG A 123 8.36 -10.97 12.02
C ARG A 123 7.94 -9.83 11.11
N ILE A 124 6.90 -10.07 10.31
CA ILE A 124 6.38 -9.05 9.40
C ILE A 124 5.83 -7.85 10.16
N ARG A 125 5.11 -8.08 11.26
CA ARG A 125 4.61 -7.01 12.15
C ARG A 125 5.74 -6.11 12.65
N GLU A 126 6.85 -6.69 13.10
CA GLU A 126 7.98 -5.92 13.61
C GLU A 126 8.66 -5.09 12.52
N LEU A 127 8.83 -5.66 11.32
CA LEU A 127 9.36 -4.91 10.17
C LEU A 127 8.46 -3.74 9.79
N MET A 128 7.14 -3.95 9.78
CA MET A 128 6.16 -2.88 9.56
C MET A 128 6.30 -1.79 10.62
N ARG A 129 6.40 -2.14 11.90
CA ARG A 129 6.57 -1.17 12.99
C ARG A 129 7.80 -0.28 12.77
N LEU A 130 8.92 -0.89 12.41
CA LEU A 130 10.17 -0.17 12.12
C LEU A 130 10.03 0.75 10.91
N SER A 131 9.45 0.24 9.83
CA SER A 131 9.22 0.99 8.60
C SER A 131 8.25 2.15 8.78
N GLU A 132 7.14 1.94 9.50
CA GLU A 132 6.17 2.98 9.81
C GLU A 132 6.78 4.10 10.66
N ASN A 133 7.63 3.76 11.65
CA ASN A 133 8.39 4.75 12.42
C ASN A 133 9.36 5.55 11.55
N TYR A 134 10.03 4.90 10.60
CA TYR A 134 10.88 5.60 9.63
C TYR A 134 10.06 6.54 8.73
N TYR A 135 8.93 6.08 8.19
CA TYR A 135 8.07 6.91 7.35
C TYR A 135 7.47 8.09 8.11
N LYS A 136 7.12 7.93 9.38
CA LYS A 136 6.71 9.04 10.26
C LYS A 136 7.76 10.17 10.27
N ILE A 137 9.06 9.84 10.15
CA ILE A 137 10.15 10.83 10.17
C ILE A 137 10.32 11.50 8.81
N ILE A 138 10.29 10.75 7.72
CA ILE A 138 10.63 11.27 6.37
C ILE A 138 9.43 11.84 5.60
N PHE A 139 8.21 11.51 6.00
CA PHE A 139 7.00 12.03 5.34
C PHE A 139 6.90 13.56 5.53
N PRO A 140 6.47 14.36 4.54
CA PRO A 140 6.44 15.83 4.67
C PRO A 140 5.65 16.29 5.90
N LYS A 141 6.19 17.23 6.68
CA LYS A 141 5.59 17.63 7.98
C LYS A 141 4.20 18.23 7.81
N GLU A 142 4.03 19.05 6.78
CA GLU A 142 2.80 19.71 6.37
C GLU A 142 1.69 18.71 6.04
N ALA A 143 2.05 17.48 5.71
CA ALA A 143 1.13 16.41 5.35
C ALA A 143 0.69 15.55 6.53
N ARG A 144 1.37 15.65 7.69
CA ARG A 144 1.10 14.88 8.92
C ARG A 144 0.03 15.52 9.81
N VAL A 145 -0.64 16.58 9.34
CA VAL A 145 -1.77 17.20 10.06
C VAL A 145 -3.13 16.69 9.56
N ILE A 146 -3.11 15.73 8.64
CA ILE A 146 -4.30 15.22 7.96
C ILE A 146 -4.64 13.82 8.54
N PRO A 147 -5.75 13.68 9.29
CA PRO A 147 -6.02 12.49 10.11
C PRO A 147 -6.10 11.16 9.35
N PHE A 148 -6.51 11.19 8.08
CA PHE A 148 -6.61 9.99 7.23
C PHE A 148 -5.26 9.54 6.64
N ILE A 149 -4.21 10.33 6.83
CA ILE A 149 -2.83 9.98 6.49
C ILE A 149 -2.13 9.38 7.70
N ASP A 150 -2.50 9.84 8.90
CA ASP A 150 -2.04 9.36 10.21
C ASP A 150 -2.66 8.03 10.64
N ILE A 151 -2.80 7.06 9.71
CA ILE A 151 -2.87 5.65 10.10
C ILE A 151 -1.52 4.98 9.79
N PRO A 152 -0.46 5.26 10.59
CA PRO A 152 0.83 4.58 10.54
C PRO A 152 0.99 3.55 11.65
N ASP A 153 -0.11 3.02 12.18
CA ASP A 153 -0.09 2.01 13.24
C ASP A 153 -0.72 0.71 12.73
N ILE A 154 -0.44 0.36 11.46
CA ILE A 154 -0.86 -0.93 10.89
C ILE A 154 -0.27 -2.07 11.70
N TYR A 155 0.98 -1.92 12.14
CA TYR A 155 1.66 -2.94 12.94
C TYR A 155 0.86 -3.35 14.20
N GLU A 156 0.06 -2.47 14.79
CA GLU A 156 -0.69 -2.76 16.01
C GLU A 156 -1.79 -3.81 15.79
N CYS A 157 -2.42 -3.76 14.63
CA CYS A 157 -3.58 -4.59 14.33
C CYS A 157 -3.30 -5.66 13.24
N TYR A 158 -2.12 -5.65 12.61
CA TYR A 158 -1.74 -6.61 11.57
C TYR A 158 -1.70 -8.04 12.13
N PRO A 159 -2.20 -9.08 11.41
CA PRO A 159 -2.77 -9.05 10.05
C PRO A 159 -4.29 -8.81 10.02
N TYR A 160 -4.90 -8.42 11.13
CA TYR A 160 -6.35 -8.40 11.33
C TYR A 160 -6.96 -6.99 11.45
N CYS A 161 -6.28 -5.96 10.94
CA CYS A 161 -6.71 -4.55 11.07
C CYS A 161 -8.14 -4.22 10.51
N ASP A 162 -8.83 -5.15 9.81
CA ASP A 162 -10.19 -4.99 9.28
C ASP A 162 -11.22 -5.81 10.10
N LYS A 163 -10.79 -6.71 11.01
CA LYS A 163 -11.68 -7.51 11.88
C LYS A 163 -12.31 -6.71 13.01
N LEU A 164 -11.68 -5.59 13.43
CA LEU A 164 -12.20 -4.68 14.46
C LEU A 164 -13.54 -4.02 14.08
N ILE A 165 -14.01 -4.15 12.82
CA ILE A 165 -15.27 -3.58 12.35
C ILE A 165 -16.44 -4.61 12.46
N ARG A 166 -16.15 -5.90 12.58
CA ARG A 166 -17.19 -6.95 12.53
C ARG A 166 -17.82 -7.30 13.88
N SER A 167 -17.23 -6.91 15.01
CA SER A 167 -17.76 -7.28 16.33
C SER A 167 -18.97 -6.44 16.79
N ASN A 168 -19.36 -5.40 16.05
CA ASN A 168 -20.43 -4.48 16.49
C ASN A 168 -21.69 -4.46 15.60
N ASN A 169 -21.77 -5.30 14.56
CA ASN A 169 -22.92 -5.29 13.61
C ASN A 169 -23.61 -6.66 13.46
N GLU A 170 -23.59 -7.51 14.48
CA GLU A 170 -24.43 -8.73 14.56
C GLU A 170 -25.45 -8.63 15.70
N THR A 171 -26.12 -7.48 15.81
CA THR A 171 -27.39 -7.33 16.55
C THR A 171 -28.21 -6.19 15.95
N VAL A 172 -28.91 -6.47 14.84
CA VAL A 172 -30.20 -5.86 14.48
C VAL A 172 -31.06 -6.96 13.88
#